data_AF-A0A1H8QKW8-F1
#
_entry.id   AF-A0A1H8QKW8-F1
#
_cell.length_a   1.000
_cell.length_b   1.000
_cell.length_c   1.000
_cell.angle_alpha   90.00
_cell.angle_beta   90.00
_cell.angle_gamma   90.00
#
_symmetry.space_group_name_H-M   'P 1'
#
loop_
_entity.id
_entity.type
_entity.pdbx_description
1 polymer ?
#
loop_
_entity_poly.entity_id
_entity_poly.type
_entity_poly.pdbx_seq_one_letter_code
_entity_poly.pdbx_strand_id
1 'polypeptide(L)'
;MARHWEKKPLHVKRSLPAWAARLASVHDVDVILATGKTAANDVNLVKTEGGKSVHADVPRGADGAPNVAAISQAYADGYTVVLNSLHRRWPAVAALRAALSDDLGHAINMNLYLTPAGAQGFEAHMDGHEVFVLQLDGPKRWEVFKPNYRLPLESRLADGALGKAVLSPELEAGDLLYIPRGFIHRAHTTGASSLHLTIGVQSWRWVDLLHRAVDALAEQDSSLRGTVPPAATDASLARQVRKLLGRMATASDIDAAAIATYRKELATQSVPVPGGRFAAIDRLEKIDGRTVVRRRPGIQCSLSRNGQTSALEFSDRSLDLPSSLASTLEFVAVHRSFCPDDLPGRLSGHAKLKLVRRLLRDGFLVPDDDKGPGGS
;
A
#
# COMPACT_ATOMS: atom_id res chain seq x y z
N MET A 1 18.58 1.19 -0.39
CA MET A 1 17.93 1.11 -1.72
C MET A 1 18.90 0.75 -2.86
N ALA A 2 19.93 1.55 -3.15
CA ALA A 2 20.78 1.40 -4.36
C ALA A 2 21.31 -0.01 -4.70
N ARG A 3 21.61 -0.85 -3.70
CA ARG A 3 22.18 -2.20 -3.88
C ARG A 3 21.16 -3.32 -4.04
N HIS A 4 19.98 -3.20 -3.44
CA HIS A 4 19.02 -4.31 -3.30
C HIS A 4 17.69 -4.06 -4.01
N TRP A 5 17.13 -2.85 -3.89
CA TRP A 5 15.82 -2.51 -4.45
C TRP A 5 15.77 -2.85 -5.95
N GLU A 6 14.79 -3.67 -6.36
CA GLU A 6 14.60 -4.17 -7.73
C GLU A 6 15.79 -4.97 -8.32
N LYS A 7 16.70 -5.46 -7.47
CA LYS A 7 17.98 -6.06 -7.91
C LYS A 7 18.27 -7.39 -7.25
N LYS A 8 18.26 -7.47 -5.92
CA LYS A 8 18.75 -8.64 -5.19
C LYS A 8 17.96 -8.87 -3.91
N PRO A 9 17.61 -10.12 -3.59
CA PRO A 9 17.00 -10.44 -2.31
C PRO A 9 17.96 -10.14 -1.16
N LEU A 10 17.39 -9.88 0.02
CA LEU A 10 18.13 -9.54 1.22
C LEU A 10 17.45 -10.18 2.43
N HIS A 11 18.19 -11.00 3.17
CA HIS A 11 17.79 -11.44 4.49
C HIS A 11 18.50 -10.57 5.54
N VAL A 12 17.72 -9.99 6.45
CA VAL A 12 18.21 -9.25 7.63
C VAL A 12 17.82 -10.04 8.87
N LYS A 13 18.80 -10.72 9.45
CA LYS A 13 18.64 -11.41 10.74
C LYS A 13 18.65 -10.38 11.87
N ARG A 14 17.60 -10.39 12.70
CA ARG A 14 17.47 -9.51 13.88
C ARG A 14 17.04 -10.24 15.13
N SER A 15 16.26 -11.32 15.02
CA SER A 15 15.74 -12.09 16.16
C SER A 15 15.07 -11.20 17.24
N LEU A 16 14.01 -10.47 16.85
CA LEU A 16 13.26 -9.54 17.71
C LEU A 16 11.81 -10.03 17.96
N PRO A 17 11.60 -11.16 18.64
CA PRO A 17 10.28 -11.78 18.80
C PRO A 17 9.30 -10.89 19.56
N ALA A 18 9.74 -10.24 20.64
CA ALA A 18 8.88 -9.37 21.45
C ALA A 18 8.36 -8.15 20.67
N TRP A 19 9.16 -7.63 19.73
CA TRP A 19 8.72 -6.54 18.86
C TRP A 19 7.74 -7.05 17.80
N ALA A 20 8.02 -8.21 17.19
CA ALA A 20 7.19 -8.78 16.14
C ALA A 20 5.78 -9.15 16.65
N ALA A 21 5.70 -9.71 17.86
CA ALA A 21 4.44 -10.05 18.52
C ALA A 21 3.52 -8.84 18.78
N ARG A 22 4.05 -7.61 18.80
CA ARG A 22 3.23 -6.38 18.92
C ARG A 22 2.45 -6.05 17.65
N LEU A 23 2.83 -6.61 16.50
CA LEU A 23 2.14 -6.38 15.24
C LEU A 23 0.95 -7.33 15.09
N ALA A 24 1.18 -8.62 15.29
CA ALA A 24 0.15 -9.67 15.38
C ALA A 24 0.78 -10.94 15.95
N SER A 25 -0.04 -11.71 16.65
CA SER A 25 0.28 -13.03 17.19
C SER A 25 -0.67 -14.10 16.65
N VAL A 26 -0.39 -15.37 16.94
CA VAL A 26 -1.32 -16.47 16.62
C VAL A 26 -2.67 -16.27 17.32
N HIS A 27 -2.67 -15.79 18.57
CA HIS A 27 -3.90 -15.46 19.29
C HIS A 27 -4.73 -14.37 18.58
N ASP A 28 -4.06 -13.35 18.02
CA ASP A 28 -4.75 -12.29 17.28
C ASP A 28 -5.42 -12.82 16.01
N VAL A 29 -4.90 -13.91 15.39
CA VAL A 29 -5.56 -14.54 14.24
C VAL A 29 -6.95 -15.02 14.61
N ASP A 30 -7.09 -15.68 15.77
CA ASP A 30 -8.39 -16.15 16.26
C ASP A 30 -9.34 -14.97 16.52
N VAL A 31 -8.83 -13.92 17.17
CA VAL A 31 -9.61 -12.70 17.45
C VAL A 31 -10.08 -12.06 16.14
N ILE A 32 -9.21 -11.93 15.15
CA ILE A 32 -9.51 -11.30 13.86
C ILE A 32 -10.55 -12.11 13.07
N LEU A 33 -10.45 -13.44 13.09
CA LEU A 33 -11.42 -14.33 12.45
C LEU A 33 -12.79 -14.27 13.15
N ALA A 34 -12.81 -14.23 14.48
CA ALA A 34 -14.05 -14.23 15.26
C ALA A 34 -14.77 -12.88 15.29
N THR A 35 -14.03 -11.77 15.23
CA THR A 35 -14.60 -10.41 15.38
C THR A 35 -14.73 -9.65 14.06
N GLY A 36 -13.99 -10.06 13.03
CA GLY A 36 -13.99 -9.39 11.73
C GLY A 36 -15.16 -9.83 10.86
N LYS A 37 -16.03 -8.89 10.47
CA LYS A 37 -16.80 -9.07 9.22
C LYS A 37 -15.81 -9.00 8.07
N THR A 38 -15.62 -10.12 7.37
CA THR A 38 -14.68 -10.21 6.26
C THR A 38 -15.45 -10.39 4.97
N ALA A 39 -15.01 -9.75 3.88
CA ALA A 39 -15.48 -10.11 2.55
C ALA A 39 -15.02 -11.54 2.20
N ALA A 40 -15.60 -12.13 1.14
CA ALA A 40 -15.28 -13.50 0.71
C ALA A 40 -13.76 -13.73 0.58
N ASN A 41 -13.06 -12.80 -0.08
CA ASN A 41 -11.63 -12.91 -0.40
C ASN A 41 -10.69 -12.39 0.71
N ASP A 42 -11.21 -11.96 1.86
CA ASP A 42 -10.39 -11.46 2.97
C ASP A 42 -9.74 -12.59 3.80
N VAL A 43 -10.24 -13.81 3.66
CA VAL A 43 -9.74 -15.03 4.30
C VAL A 43 -9.66 -16.12 3.24
N ASN A 44 -8.47 -16.68 3.02
CA ASN A 44 -8.26 -17.79 2.09
C ASN A 44 -7.63 -18.97 2.81
N LEU A 45 -7.96 -20.17 2.35
CA LEU A 45 -7.32 -21.42 2.74
C LEU A 45 -6.56 -21.96 1.54
N VAL A 46 -5.28 -22.27 1.73
CA VAL A 46 -4.42 -22.79 0.65
C VAL A 46 -3.41 -23.81 1.17
N LYS A 47 -3.21 -24.90 0.42
CA LYS A 47 -2.13 -25.86 0.66
C LYS A 47 -1.50 -26.28 -0.66
N THR A 48 -0.29 -26.82 -0.60
CA THR A 48 0.35 -27.44 -1.77
C THR A 48 0.10 -28.94 -1.76
N GLU A 49 -0.50 -29.46 -2.84
CA GLU A 49 -0.68 -30.89 -3.10
C GLU A 49 -0.18 -31.23 -4.50
N GLY A 50 0.57 -32.33 -4.65
CA GLY A 50 1.14 -32.71 -5.96
C GLY A 50 2.04 -31.63 -6.57
N GLY A 51 2.62 -30.74 -5.76
CA GLY A 51 3.42 -29.61 -6.21
C GLY A 51 2.62 -28.40 -6.71
N LYS A 52 1.29 -28.39 -6.56
CA LYS A 52 0.39 -27.31 -7.00
C LYS A 52 -0.36 -26.69 -5.83
N SER A 53 -0.63 -25.40 -5.90
CA SER A 53 -1.46 -24.73 -4.88
C SER A 53 -2.93 -25.12 -5.05
N VAL A 54 -3.56 -25.61 -4.00
CA VAL A 54 -4.97 -25.97 -3.95
C VAL A 54 -5.66 -25.07 -2.94
N HIS A 55 -6.74 -24.42 -3.39
CA HIS A 55 -7.56 -23.56 -2.55
C HIS A 55 -8.77 -24.32 -2.02
N ALA A 56 -9.13 -24.05 -0.77
CA ALA A 56 -10.39 -24.48 -0.21
C ALA A 56 -11.32 -23.27 0.00
N ASP A 57 -12.61 -23.52 -0.15
CA ASP A 57 -13.63 -22.55 0.20
C ASP A 57 -13.62 -22.33 1.72
N VAL A 58 -13.93 -21.09 2.12
CA VAL A 58 -14.19 -20.75 3.51
C VAL A 58 -15.70 -20.72 3.70
N PRO A 59 -16.31 -21.72 4.37
CA PRO A 59 -17.74 -21.69 4.65
C PRO A 59 -18.10 -20.44 5.44
N ARG A 60 -19.25 -19.84 5.14
CA ARG A 60 -19.72 -18.60 5.79
C ARG A 60 -21.12 -18.76 6.33
N GLY A 61 -21.40 -18.08 7.44
CA GLY A 61 -22.74 -17.97 8.01
C GLY A 61 -23.66 -17.08 7.17
N ALA A 62 -24.95 -17.04 7.54
CA ALA A 62 -25.94 -16.19 6.87
C ALA A 62 -25.63 -14.69 6.95
N ASP A 63 -24.84 -14.27 7.95
CA ASP A 63 -24.36 -12.90 8.15
C ASP A 63 -23.08 -12.59 7.34
N GLY A 64 -22.58 -13.55 6.57
CA GLY A 64 -21.35 -13.46 5.78
C GLY A 64 -20.06 -13.67 6.58
N ALA A 65 -20.14 -13.93 7.89
CA ALA A 65 -18.96 -14.18 8.72
C ALA A 65 -18.29 -15.53 8.38
N PRO A 66 -16.94 -15.61 8.41
CA PRO A 66 -16.25 -16.87 8.18
C PRO A 66 -16.54 -17.87 9.30
N ASN A 67 -16.76 -19.14 8.94
CA ASN A 67 -16.89 -20.22 9.91
C ASN A 67 -15.51 -20.56 10.49
N VAL A 68 -15.24 -20.04 11.70
CA VAL A 68 -13.97 -20.21 12.39
C VAL A 68 -13.65 -21.69 12.65
N ALA A 69 -14.64 -22.50 13.04
CA ALA A 69 -14.41 -23.93 13.29
C ALA A 69 -13.98 -24.68 12.03
N ALA A 70 -14.58 -24.37 10.88
CA ALA A 70 -14.17 -24.94 9.59
C ALA A 70 -12.76 -24.49 9.19
N ILE A 71 -12.39 -23.24 9.45
CA ILE A 71 -11.03 -22.72 9.22
C ILE A 71 -10.01 -23.44 10.11
N SER A 72 -10.31 -23.61 11.41
CA SER A 72 -9.44 -24.31 12.35
C SER A 72 -9.25 -25.78 11.94
N GLN A 73 -10.30 -26.45 11.47
CA GLN A 73 -10.19 -27.80 10.94
C GLN A 73 -9.31 -27.85 9.68
N ALA A 74 -9.51 -26.94 8.72
CA ALA A 74 -8.66 -26.87 7.54
C ALA A 74 -7.19 -26.60 7.90
N TYR A 75 -6.94 -25.75 8.90
CA TYR A 75 -5.58 -25.53 9.41
C TYR A 75 -4.97 -26.81 9.98
N ALA A 76 -5.73 -27.59 10.76
CA ALA A 76 -5.29 -28.90 11.25
C ALA A 76 -5.01 -29.89 10.11
N ASP A 77 -5.75 -29.78 9.00
CA ASP A 77 -5.58 -30.59 7.78
C ASP A 77 -4.45 -30.08 6.86
N GLY A 78 -3.60 -29.16 7.33
CA GLY A 78 -2.40 -28.70 6.63
C GLY A 78 -2.60 -27.44 5.78
N TYR A 79 -3.78 -26.81 5.78
CA TYR A 79 -3.98 -25.55 5.07
C TYR A 79 -3.31 -24.37 5.78
N THR A 80 -2.67 -23.52 4.98
CA THR A 80 -2.29 -22.17 5.40
C THR A 80 -3.52 -21.28 5.42
N VAL A 81 -3.73 -20.58 6.54
CA VAL A 81 -4.74 -19.53 6.66
C VAL A 81 -4.11 -18.21 6.21
N VAL A 82 -4.73 -17.54 5.24
CA VAL A 82 -4.29 -16.25 4.71
C VAL A 82 -5.32 -15.18 5.05
N LEU A 83 -4.92 -14.14 5.78
CA LEU A 83 -5.72 -12.95 6.03
C LEU A 83 -5.27 -11.82 5.12
N ASN A 84 -6.06 -11.55 4.07
CA ASN A 84 -5.72 -10.52 3.09
C ASN A 84 -6.01 -9.11 3.64
N SER A 85 -5.16 -8.17 3.21
CA SER A 85 -5.29 -6.74 3.52
C SER A 85 -5.54 -6.47 5.00
N LEU A 86 -4.76 -7.13 5.87
CA LEU A 86 -4.93 -7.10 7.33
C LEU A 86 -4.88 -5.67 7.90
N HIS A 87 -4.12 -4.79 7.27
CA HIS A 87 -4.05 -3.35 7.58
C HIS A 87 -5.41 -2.64 7.55
N ARG A 88 -6.45 -3.20 6.91
CA ARG A 88 -7.81 -2.64 6.93
C ARG A 88 -8.57 -2.92 8.22
N ARG A 89 -8.14 -3.92 9.00
CA ARG A 89 -8.89 -4.49 10.12
C ARG A 89 -8.09 -4.59 11.41
N TRP A 90 -6.76 -4.47 11.33
CA TRP A 90 -5.89 -4.59 12.50
C TRP A 90 -5.06 -3.31 12.74
N PRO A 91 -5.26 -2.60 13.86
CA PRO A 91 -4.68 -1.27 14.08
C PRO A 91 -3.15 -1.21 14.01
N ALA A 92 -2.45 -2.19 14.60
CA ALA A 92 -0.99 -2.20 14.61
C ALA A 92 -0.41 -2.32 13.18
N VAL A 93 -1.03 -3.15 12.35
CA VAL A 93 -0.65 -3.34 10.94
C VAL A 93 -1.07 -2.13 10.10
N ALA A 94 -2.20 -1.50 10.41
CA ALA A 94 -2.62 -0.23 9.78
C ALA A 94 -1.60 0.90 10.02
N ALA A 95 -1.10 1.02 11.26
CA ALA A 95 -0.08 2.00 11.61
C ALA A 95 1.25 1.74 10.88
N LEU A 96 1.69 0.48 10.81
CA LEU A 96 2.87 0.10 10.04
C LEU A 96 2.71 0.42 8.53
N ARG A 97 1.55 0.09 7.95
CA ARG A 97 1.23 0.40 6.54
C ARG A 97 1.31 1.90 6.27
N ALA A 98 0.75 2.72 7.16
CA ALA A 98 0.77 4.17 7.04
C ALA A 98 2.19 4.73 7.04
N ALA A 99 3.02 4.33 8.02
CA ALA A 99 4.41 4.77 8.11
C ALA A 99 5.22 4.39 6.86
N LEU A 100 5.12 3.13 6.41
CA LEU A 100 5.82 2.69 5.21
C LEU A 100 5.31 3.37 3.94
N SER A 101 4.02 3.66 3.83
CA SER A 101 3.46 4.36 2.66
C SER A 101 3.93 5.81 2.62
N ASP A 102 4.04 6.47 3.78
CA ASP A 102 4.62 7.81 3.92
C ASP A 102 6.10 7.83 3.51
N ASP A 103 6.89 6.83 3.91
CA ASP A 103 8.32 6.75 3.59
C ASP A 103 8.60 6.36 2.13
N LEU A 104 7.81 5.44 1.56
CA LEU A 104 8.06 4.87 0.24
C LEU A 104 7.34 5.62 -0.90
N GLY A 105 6.28 6.40 -0.60
CA GLY A 105 5.47 7.06 -1.63
C GLY A 105 4.72 6.08 -2.55
N HIS A 106 4.46 4.87 -2.06
CA HIS A 106 3.80 3.81 -2.81
C HIS A 106 2.62 3.22 -2.04
N ALA A 107 1.69 2.62 -2.78
CA ALA A 107 0.61 1.84 -2.20
C ALA A 107 1.19 0.56 -1.60
N ILE A 108 0.67 0.17 -0.44
CA ILE A 108 1.14 -1.00 0.31
C ILE A 108 -0.06 -1.85 0.68
N ASN A 109 0.02 -3.13 0.34
CA ASN A 109 -0.88 -4.17 0.81
C ASN A 109 -0.14 -5.07 1.80
N MET A 110 -0.84 -5.52 2.84
CA MET A 110 -0.25 -6.39 3.87
C MET A 110 -1.15 -7.58 4.14
N ASN A 111 -0.61 -8.78 3.97
CA ASN A 111 -1.31 -10.05 4.16
C ASN A 111 -0.63 -10.84 5.27
N LEU A 112 -1.39 -11.51 6.12
CA LEU A 112 -0.88 -12.36 7.19
C LEU A 112 -1.08 -13.84 6.83
N TYR A 113 -0.08 -14.67 7.10
CA TYR A 113 -0.09 -16.08 6.75
C TYR A 113 0.26 -16.91 7.98
N LEU A 114 -0.68 -17.77 8.38
CA LEU A 114 -0.49 -18.76 9.44
C LEU A 114 -0.42 -20.15 8.79
N THR A 115 0.75 -20.78 8.83
CA THR A 115 1.00 -22.12 8.25
C THR A 115 1.24 -23.13 9.38
N PRO A 116 0.57 -24.30 9.39
CA PRO A 116 0.77 -25.34 10.41
C PRO A 116 2.15 -26.01 10.25
N ALA A 117 2.57 -26.84 11.21
CA ALA A 117 3.82 -27.59 11.09
C ALA A 117 3.78 -28.55 9.90
N GLY A 118 4.92 -28.76 9.23
CA GLY A 118 5.08 -29.73 8.13
C GLY A 118 4.32 -29.38 6.85
N ALA A 119 3.95 -28.13 6.64
CA ALA A 119 3.05 -27.70 5.57
C ALA A 119 3.67 -26.65 4.63
N GLN A 120 3.13 -26.59 3.41
CA GLN A 120 3.42 -25.57 2.43
C GLN A 120 2.10 -25.01 1.90
N GLY A 121 1.95 -23.68 1.95
CA GLY A 121 0.76 -23.01 1.42
C GLY A 121 0.78 -22.97 -0.11
N PHE A 122 1.75 -22.24 -0.66
CA PHE A 122 1.82 -21.97 -2.09
C PHE A 122 2.96 -22.75 -2.75
N GLU A 123 2.72 -23.18 -3.99
CA GLU A 123 3.78 -23.63 -4.90
C GLU A 123 4.78 -22.49 -5.19
N ALA A 124 5.88 -22.81 -5.87
CA ALA A 124 6.83 -21.80 -6.29
C ALA A 124 6.17 -20.81 -7.26
N HIS A 125 6.21 -19.52 -6.93
CA HIS A 125 5.57 -18.46 -7.69
C HIS A 125 6.42 -17.18 -7.68
N MET A 126 6.01 -16.19 -8.47
CA MET A 126 6.65 -14.88 -8.50
C MET A 126 5.59 -13.79 -8.44
N ASP A 127 5.91 -12.72 -7.72
CA ASP A 127 5.07 -11.54 -7.62
C ASP A 127 5.51 -10.44 -8.59
N GLY A 128 4.53 -9.74 -9.16
CA GLY A 128 4.72 -8.52 -9.94
C GLY A 128 4.94 -7.26 -9.08
N HIS A 129 5.13 -7.41 -7.78
CA HIS A 129 5.32 -6.33 -6.82
C HIS A 129 6.49 -6.65 -5.88
N GLU A 130 7.00 -5.62 -5.19
CA GLU A 130 8.12 -5.80 -4.26
C GLU A 130 7.61 -6.39 -2.94
N VAL A 131 8.31 -7.38 -2.41
CA VAL A 131 7.84 -8.13 -1.24
C VAL A 131 8.81 -7.98 -0.08
N PHE A 132 8.30 -7.62 1.09
CA PHE A 132 8.99 -7.83 2.36
C PHE A 132 8.21 -8.85 3.19
N VAL A 133 8.89 -9.90 3.63
CA VAL A 133 8.39 -10.88 4.57
C VAL A 133 8.93 -10.51 5.94
N LEU A 134 8.04 -10.25 6.88
CA LEU A 134 8.38 -10.04 8.28
C LEU A 134 7.89 -11.25 9.09
N GLN A 135 8.83 -12.01 9.64
CA GLN A 135 8.51 -13.19 10.43
C GLN A 135 7.99 -12.76 11.81
N LEU A 136 6.81 -13.22 12.21
CA LEU A 136 6.18 -12.82 13.47
C LEU A 136 6.27 -13.89 14.56
N ASP A 137 6.07 -15.15 14.17
CA ASP A 137 6.12 -16.29 15.09
C ASP A 137 6.58 -17.57 14.39
N GLY A 138 7.25 -18.44 15.13
CA GLY A 138 7.80 -19.71 14.65
C GLY A 138 8.81 -19.59 13.49
N PRO A 139 9.45 -20.71 13.09
CA PRO A 139 10.39 -20.74 11.98
C PRO A 139 9.72 -21.01 10.62
N LYS A 140 10.24 -20.44 9.55
CA LYS A 140 9.85 -20.80 8.18
C LYS A 140 11.05 -20.87 7.24
N ARG A 141 11.19 -21.97 6.49
CA ARG A 141 12.20 -22.10 5.44
C ARG A 141 11.69 -21.38 4.19
N TRP A 142 12.48 -20.43 3.70
CA TRP A 142 12.25 -19.74 2.44
C TRP A 142 13.28 -20.19 1.42
N GLU A 143 12.87 -20.33 0.16
CA GLU A 143 13.77 -20.51 -0.98
C GLU A 143 13.44 -19.45 -2.02
N VAL A 144 14.44 -18.68 -2.42
CA VAL A 144 14.34 -17.63 -3.43
C VAL A 144 15.24 -17.99 -4.60
N PHE A 145 14.69 -17.97 -5.80
CA PHE A 145 15.34 -18.34 -7.06
C PHE A 145 15.45 -17.12 -7.97
N LYS A 146 16.32 -17.23 -8.99
CA LYS A 146 16.44 -16.16 -9.99
C LYS A 146 15.10 -15.95 -10.73
N PRO A 147 14.78 -14.71 -11.11
CA PRO A 147 13.66 -14.45 -11.98
C PRO A 147 13.91 -15.04 -13.38
N ASN A 148 12.84 -15.48 -14.05
CA ASN A 148 12.91 -15.85 -15.48
C ASN A 148 13.22 -14.62 -16.36
N TYR A 149 12.70 -13.46 -15.97
CA TYR A 149 12.96 -12.16 -16.62
C TYR A 149 12.87 -11.04 -15.59
N ARG A 150 13.66 -9.98 -15.79
CA ARG A 150 13.82 -8.89 -14.83
C ARG A 150 12.62 -7.93 -14.88
N LEU A 151 12.12 -7.51 -13.71
CA LEU A 151 11.05 -6.51 -13.55
C LEU A 151 9.78 -6.84 -14.35
N PRO A 152 9.12 -7.98 -14.05
CA PRO A 152 7.88 -8.35 -14.71
C PRO A 152 6.78 -7.28 -14.55
N LEU A 153 5.91 -7.18 -15.57
CA LEU A 153 4.70 -6.34 -15.49
C LEU A 153 3.59 -7.02 -14.68
N GLU A 154 3.53 -8.34 -14.68
CA GLU A 154 2.48 -9.14 -14.04
C GLU A 154 3.07 -10.32 -13.26
N SER A 155 2.31 -10.82 -12.28
CA SER A 155 2.64 -12.05 -11.55
C SER A 155 2.42 -13.28 -12.43
N ARG A 156 3.37 -13.55 -13.34
CA ARG A 156 3.32 -14.71 -14.23
C ARG A 156 4.63 -15.47 -14.21
N LEU A 157 4.58 -16.67 -13.65
CA LEU A 157 5.65 -17.65 -13.79
C LEU A 157 5.72 -18.12 -15.25
N ALA A 158 6.90 -18.11 -15.84
CA ALA A 158 7.11 -18.75 -17.13
C ALA A 158 7.41 -20.24 -16.92
N ASP A 159 7.00 -21.09 -17.87
CA ASP A 159 7.25 -22.52 -17.82
C ASP A 159 8.76 -22.83 -17.79
N GLY A 160 9.16 -23.74 -16.90
CA GLY A 160 10.56 -24.15 -16.76
C GLY A 160 10.89 -24.77 -15.41
N ALA A 161 12.01 -25.51 -15.36
CA ALA A 161 12.51 -26.06 -14.12
C ALA A 161 13.13 -24.96 -13.24
N LEU A 162 12.89 -25.01 -11.93
CA LEU A 162 13.56 -24.13 -10.98
C LEU A 162 15.06 -24.46 -10.94
N GLY A 163 15.90 -23.43 -11.07
CA GLY A 163 17.33 -23.56 -10.84
C GLY A 163 17.68 -23.70 -9.36
N LYS A 164 18.97 -23.54 -9.02
CA LYS A 164 19.41 -23.45 -7.62
C LYS A 164 18.90 -22.17 -6.96
N ALA A 165 18.42 -22.27 -5.73
CA ALA A 165 18.07 -21.10 -4.92
C ALA A 165 19.27 -20.17 -4.75
N VAL A 166 19.05 -18.87 -4.95
CA VAL A 166 20.06 -17.81 -4.73
C VAL A 166 20.11 -17.36 -3.28
N LEU A 167 19.05 -17.61 -2.52
CA LEU A 167 18.95 -17.35 -1.09
C LEU A 167 17.99 -18.36 -0.48
N SER A 168 18.35 -19.01 0.63
CA SER A 168 17.52 -20.03 1.28
C SER A 168 17.61 -19.96 2.82
N PRO A 169 17.05 -18.91 3.46
CA PRO A 169 17.13 -18.74 4.91
C PRO A 169 16.03 -19.52 5.64
N GLU A 170 16.29 -19.91 6.89
CA GLU A 170 15.20 -20.02 7.88
C GLU A 170 15.00 -18.64 8.48
N LEU A 171 13.77 -18.15 8.48
CA LEU A 171 13.43 -16.93 9.22
C LEU A 171 12.95 -17.30 10.61
N GLU A 172 13.46 -16.58 11.61
CA GLU A 172 12.98 -16.60 12.99
C GLU A 172 12.19 -15.32 13.29
N ALA A 173 11.40 -15.32 14.36
CA ALA A 173 10.58 -14.17 14.73
C ALA A 173 11.40 -12.85 14.85
N GLY A 174 10.97 -11.82 14.12
CA GLY A 174 11.63 -10.53 13.99
C GLY A 174 12.61 -10.40 12.81
N ASP A 175 12.91 -11.49 12.10
CA ASP A 175 13.71 -11.42 10.87
C ASP A 175 12.90 -10.83 9.71
N LEU A 176 13.63 -10.19 8.79
CA LEU A 176 13.07 -9.57 7.59
C LEU A 176 13.72 -10.16 6.33
N LEU A 177 12.91 -10.61 5.38
CA LEU A 177 13.36 -11.03 4.05
C LEU A 177 12.73 -10.12 2.99
N TYR A 178 13.58 -9.45 2.22
CA TYR A 178 13.16 -8.70 1.03
C TYR A 178 13.36 -9.54 -0.23
N ILE A 179 12.32 -9.59 -1.07
CA ILE A 179 12.27 -10.31 -2.35
C ILE A 179 11.85 -9.30 -3.43
N PRO A 180 12.75 -8.93 -4.37
CA PRO A 180 12.39 -8.04 -5.47
C PRO A 180 11.37 -8.68 -6.41
N ARG A 181 10.56 -7.86 -7.09
CA ARG A 181 9.56 -8.40 -8.02
C ARG A 181 10.20 -9.29 -9.09
N GLY A 182 9.50 -10.37 -9.41
CA GLY A 182 9.93 -11.39 -10.36
C GLY A 182 10.83 -12.49 -9.81
N PHE A 183 11.43 -12.32 -8.63
CA PHE A 183 12.15 -13.42 -8.00
C PHE A 183 11.15 -14.51 -7.59
N ILE A 184 11.40 -15.72 -8.10
CA ILE A 184 10.56 -16.87 -7.81
C ILE A 184 10.85 -17.31 -6.38
N HIS A 185 9.84 -17.66 -5.61
CA HIS A 185 10.03 -18.09 -4.25
C HIS A 185 8.97 -19.10 -3.80
N ARG A 186 9.32 -19.87 -2.77
CA ARG A 186 8.40 -20.74 -2.03
C ARG A 186 8.82 -20.77 -0.56
N ALA A 187 7.88 -21.14 0.31
CA ALA A 187 8.16 -21.25 1.73
C ALA A 187 7.34 -22.37 2.38
N HIS A 188 7.99 -23.16 3.23
CA HIS A 188 7.37 -24.26 3.96
C HIS A 188 7.80 -24.24 5.43
N THR A 189 6.96 -24.83 6.28
CA THR A 189 7.28 -25.12 7.68
C THR A 189 7.84 -26.53 7.79
N THR A 190 8.59 -26.77 8.86
CA THR A 190 9.16 -28.10 9.18
C THR A 190 8.52 -28.63 10.46
N GLY A 191 9.18 -28.50 11.61
CA GLY A 191 8.70 -29.07 12.88
C GLY A 191 7.72 -28.21 13.69
N ALA A 192 7.49 -26.95 13.28
CA ALA A 192 6.66 -26.00 14.01
C ALA A 192 5.80 -25.17 13.06
N SER A 193 4.70 -24.60 13.57
CA SER A 193 3.90 -23.63 12.84
C SER A 193 4.67 -22.33 12.62
N SER A 194 4.17 -21.49 11.72
CA SER A 194 4.76 -20.19 11.43
C SER A 194 3.69 -19.14 11.14
N LEU A 195 3.93 -17.93 11.65
CA LEU A 195 3.21 -16.72 11.33
C LEU A 195 4.14 -15.68 10.69
N HIS A 196 3.76 -15.14 9.55
CA HIS A 196 4.47 -14.00 8.95
C HIS A 196 3.52 -12.99 8.31
N LEU A 197 3.97 -11.74 8.27
CA LEU A 197 3.32 -10.65 7.56
C LEU A 197 4.08 -10.41 6.25
N THR A 198 3.38 -10.51 5.13
CA THR A 198 3.90 -10.12 3.81
C THR A 198 3.46 -8.70 3.53
N ILE A 199 4.41 -7.82 3.25
CA ILE A 199 4.24 -6.43 2.89
C ILE A 199 4.55 -6.31 1.41
N GLY A 200 3.50 -6.21 0.59
CA GLY A 200 3.60 -5.99 -0.84
C GLY A 200 3.58 -4.50 -1.16
N VAL A 201 4.67 -3.98 -1.72
CA VAL A 201 4.75 -2.61 -2.22
C VAL A 201 4.34 -2.57 -3.68
N GLN A 202 3.18 -1.99 -3.94
CA GLN A 202 2.64 -1.77 -5.27
C GLN A 202 3.29 -0.51 -5.84
N SER A 203 4.51 -0.69 -6.34
CA SER A 203 5.31 0.40 -6.89
C SER A 203 4.73 0.92 -8.19
N TRP A 204 4.65 2.24 -8.26
CA TRP A 204 4.46 2.96 -9.51
C TRP A 204 5.68 2.79 -10.40
N ARG A 205 5.45 2.44 -11.66
CA ARG A 205 6.49 2.16 -12.65
C ARG A 205 6.57 3.36 -13.60
N TRP A 206 7.70 3.46 -14.30
CA TRP A 206 7.86 4.48 -15.34
C TRP A 206 6.80 4.38 -16.43
N VAL A 207 6.36 3.17 -16.80
CA VAL A 207 5.27 2.98 -17.76
C VAL A 207 3.94 3.57 -17.28
N ASP A 208 3.66 3.50 -15.98
CA ASP A 208 2.43 4.04 -15.41
C ASP A 208 2.43 5.57 -15.47
N LEU A 209 3.57 6.20 -15.15
CA LEU A 209 3.75 7.65 -15.32
C LEU A 209 3.64 8.07 -16.78
N LEU A 210 4.21 7.29 -17.71
CA LEU A 210 4.11 7.55 -19.14
C LEU A 210 2.68 7.42 -19.67
N HIS A 211 1.89 6.46 -19.18
CA HIS A 211 0.46 6.39 -19.51
C HIS A 211 -0.27 7.65 -19.05
N ARG A 212 0.01 8.15 -17.82
CA ARG A 212 -0.58 9.43 -17.35
C ARG A 212 -0.14 10.65 -18.15
N ALA A 213 1.11 10.65 -18.64
CA ALA A 213 1.57 11.67 -19.58
C ALA A 213 0.77 11.66 -20.88
N VAL A 214 0.52 10.47 -21.45
CA VAL A 214 -0.30 10.30 -22.65
C VAL A 214 -1.74 10.76 -22.40
N ASP A 215 -2.34 10.35 -21.28
CA ASP A 215 -3.70 10.76 -20.89
C ASP A 215 -3.81 12.29 -20.77
N ALA A 216 -2.87 12.92 -20.05
CA ALA A 216 -2.84 14.38 -19.88
C ALA A 216 -2.65 15.13 -21.20
N LEU A 217 -1.80 14.62 -22.10
CA LEU A 217 -1.62 15.21 -23.42
C LEU A 217 -2.88 15.09 -24.27
N ALA A 218 -3.62 13.98 -24.16
CA ALA A 218 -4.86 13.78 -24.91
C ALA A 218 -5.96 14.79 -24.52
N GLU A 219 -5.96 15.29 -23.27
CA GLU A 219 -6.86 16.37 -22.86
C GLU A 219 -6.60 17.68 -23.62
N GLN A 220 -5.33 17.95 -23.96
CA GLN A 220 -4.88 19.20 -24.59
C GLN A 220 -4.80 19.11 -26.12
N ASP A 221 -4.47 17.95 -26.66
CA ASP A 221 -4.25 17.72 -28.09
C ASP A 221 -5.27 16.69 -28.63
N SER A 222 -6.21 17.17 -29.44
CA SER A 222 -7.25 16.33 -30.04
C SER A 222 -6.70 15.28 -31.02
N SER A 223 -5.46 15.40 -31.49
CA SER A 223 -4.85 14.41 -32.38
C SER A 223 -4.60 13.05 -31.70
N LEU A 224 -4.48 13.02 -30.36
CA LEU A 224 -4.41 11.79 -29.58
C LEU A 224 -5.80 11.18 -29.31
N ARG A 225 -6.87 11.97 -29.46
CA ARG A 225 -8.26 11.51 -29.29
C ARG A 225 -8.91 11.07 -30.60
N GLY A 226 -8.20 11.22 -31.73
CA GLY A 226 -8.68 10.79 -33.04
C GLY A 226 -8.79 9.28 -33.15
N THR A 227 -9.85 8.80 -33.80
CA THR A 227 -10.05 7.38 -34.06
C THR A 227 -8.99 6.84 -35.02
N VAL A 228 -8.54 5.61 -34.80
CA VAL A 228 -7.80 4.84 -35.80
C VAL A 228 -8.66 4.70 -37.07
N PRO A 229 -8.18 5.08 -38.27
CA PRO A 229 -8.96 5.01 -39.49
C PRO A 229 -9.41 3.58 -39.83
N PRO A 230 -10.64 3.38 -40.34
CA PRO A 230 -11.06 2.09 -40.87
C PRO A 230 -10.11 1.60 -41.98
N ALA A 231 -9.84 0.29 -42.02
CA ALA A 231 -8.95 -0.36 -42.99
C ALA A 231 -7.53 0.25 -43.07
N ALA A 232 -7.02 0.83 -41.98
CA ALA A 232 -5.64 1.31 -41.91
C ALA A 232 -4.64 0.16 -42.11
N THR A 233 -3.63 0.38 -42.94
CA THR A 233 -2.51 -0.56 -43.12
C THR A 233 -1.48 -0.40 -42.01
N ASP A 234 -0.72 -1.45 -41.71
CA ASP A 234 0.37 -1.41 -40.72
C ASP A 234 1.36 -0.25 -40.96
N ALA A 235 1.68 0.02 -42.23
CA ALA A 235 2.56 1.14 -42.60
C ALA A 235 1.95 2.50 -42.25
N SER A 236 0.63 2.68 -42.46
CA SER A 236 -0.07 3.92 -42.11
C SER A 236 -0.19 4.10 -40.60
N LEU A 237 -0.47 3.02 -39.86
CA LEU A 237 -0.51 2.99 -38.40
C LEU A 237 0.85 3.34 -37.82
N ALA A 238 1.92 2.68 -38.26
CA ALA A 238 3.27 2.93 -37.79
C ALA A 238 3.71 4.39 -38.03
N ARG A 239 3.36 4.98 -39.18
CA ARG A 239 3.63 6.39 -39.47
C ARG A 239 2.88 7.31 -38.51
N GLN A 240 1.60 7.05 -38.27
CA GLN A 240 0.79 7.87 -37.35
C GLN A 240 1.28 7.75 -35.90
N VAL A 241 1.60 6.54 -35.44
CA VAL A 241 2.16 6.29 -34.10
C VAL A 241 3.48 7.05 -33.92
N ARG A 242 4.41 6.96 -34.88
CA ARG A 242 5.68 7.73 -34.83
C ARG A 242 5.45 9.24 -34.78
N LYS A 243 4.48 9.74 -35.54
CA LYS A 243 4.10 11.16 -35.50
C LYS A 243 3.59 11.58 -34.12
N LEU A 244 2.73 10.79 -33.50
CA LEU A 244 2.19 11.07 -32.15
C LEU A 244 3.27 10.96 -31.07
N LEU A 245 4.18 9.98 -31.16
CA LEU A 245 5.34 9.89 -30.27
C LEU A 245 6.26 11.11 -30.39
N GLY A 246 6.47 11.62 -31.61
CA GLY A 246 7.20 12.86 -31.85
C GLY A 246 6.53 14.07 -31.21
N ARG A 247 5.19 14.16 -31.27
CA ARG A 247 4.43 15.22 -30.58
C ARG A 247 4.61 15.15 -29.08
N MET A 248 4.48 13.96 -28.49
CA MET A 248 4.68 13.72 -27.08
C MET A 248 6.08 14.14 -26.60
N ALA A 249 7.11 13.84 -27.39
CA ALA A 249 8.49 14.22 -27.09
C ALA A 249 8.74 15.75 -27.09
N THR A 250 7.91 16.52 -27.79
CA THR A 250 8.01 17.99 -27.88
C THR A 250 6.99 18.73 -27.01
N ALA A 251 6.07 18.01 -26.37
CA ALA A 251 5.04 18.61 -25.53
C ALA A 251 5.68 19.24 -24.29
N SER A 252 5.34 20.51 -24.04
CA SER A 252 5.76 21.20 -22.81
C SER A 252 4.90 20.74 -21.63
N ASP A 253 5.48 20.72 -20.43
CA ASP A 253 4.80 20.45 -19.15
C ASP A 253 4.10 19.09 -19.02
N ILE A 254 4.34 18.15 -19.95
CA ILE A 254 3.73 16.81 -19.93
C ILE A 254 4.18 15.99 -18.72
N ASP A 255 5.42 16.19 -18.28
CA ASP A 255 5.99 15.61 -17.08
C ASP A 255 5.30 16.16 -15.82
N ALA A 256 5.14 17.48 -15.72
CA ALA A 256 4.45 18.13 -14.63
C ALA A 256 2.99 17.66 -14.52
N ALA A 257 2.28 17.55 -15.64
CA ALA A 257 0.92 17.06 -15.70
C ALA A 257 0.82 15.57 -15.26
N ALA A 258 1.70 14.70 -15.77
CA ALA A 258 1.75 13.31 -15.37
C ALA A 258 2.03 13.14 -13.87
N ILE A 259 2.99 13.92 -13.33
CA ILE A 259 3.33 13.92 -11.90
C ILE A 259 2.15 14.42 -11.07
N ALA A 260 1.42 15.44 -11.52
CA ALA A 260 0.24 15.96 -10.82
C ALA A 260 -0.87 14.90 -10.74
N THR A 261 -1.18 14.23 -11.86
CA THR A 261 -2.16 13.13 -11.90
C THR A 261 -1.73 11.97 -11.01
N TYR A 262 -0.47 11.56 -11.08
CA TYR A 262 0.09 10.54 -10.19
C TYR A 262 -0.07 10.90 -8.70
N ARG A 263 0.30 12.14 -8.31
CA ARG A 263 0.17 12.60 -6.93
C ARG A 263 -1.29 12.63 -6.47
N LYS A 264 -2.21 13.01 -7.36
CA LYS A 264 -3.65 13.00 -7.11
C LYS A 264 -4.18 11.60 -6.88
N GLU A 265 -3.76 10.62 -7.68
CA GLU A 265 -4.15 9.22 -7.50
C GLU A 265 -3.59 8.66 -6.19
N LEU A 266 -2.34 8.98 -5.86
CA LEU A 266 -1.73 8.59 -4.58
C LEU A 266 -2.49 9.21 -3.39
N ALA A 267 -2.89 10.48 -3.49
CA ALA A 267 -3.66 11.19 -2.48
C ALA A 267 -5.05 10.58 -2.27
N THR A 268 -5.76 10.30 -3.35
CA THR A 268 -7.14 9.77 -3.30
C THR A 268 -7.21 8.32 -2.85
N GLN A 269 -6.21 7.51 -3.20
CA GLN A 269 -6.09 6.12 -2.76
C GLN A 269 -5.47 5.95 -1.36
N SER A 270 -5.03 7.06 -0.73
CA SER A 270 -4.44 7.01 0.59
C SER A 270 -5.48 6.67 1.66
N VAL A 271 -5.16 5.68 2.49
CA VAL A 271 -6.02 5.20 3.57
C VAL A 271 -5.41 5.62 4.91
N PRO A 272 -6.10 6.47 5.70
CA PRO A 272 -5.62 6.87 7.01
C PRO A 272 -5.60 5.71 8.01
N VAL A 273 -4.75 5.83 9.02
CA VAL A 273 -4.84 4.95 10.21
C VAL A 273 -6.22 5.13 10.88
N PRO A 274 -6.93 4.02 11.19
CA PRO A 274 -8.20 4.06 11.89
C PRO A 274 -8.11 4.71 13.29
N GLY A 275 -9.22 5.29 13.75
CA GLY A 275 -9.36 5.79 15.13
C GLY A 275 -9.11 7.30 15.32
N GLY A 276 -9.40 7.80 16.52
CA GLY A 276 -9.13 9.18 16.94
C GLY A 276 -9.99 10.28 16.30
N ARG A 277 -10.90 9.96 15.37
CA ARG A 277 -11.74 10.96 14.68
C ARG A 277 -12.73 11.65 15.62
N PHE A 278 -13.48 10.88 16.41
CA PHE A 278 -14.46 11.44 17.34
C PHE A 278 -13.79 12.26 18.45
N ALA A 279 -12.74 11.73 19.05
CA ALA A 279 -11.94 12.47 20.04
C ALA A 279 -11.37 13.78 19.49
N ALA A 280 -10.95 13.81 18.20
CA ALA A 280 -10.52 15.05 17.56
C ALA A 280 -11.66 16.06 17.36
N ILE A 281 -12.88 15.58 17.04
CA ILE A 281 -14.08 16.41 16.88
C ILE A 281 -14.48 17.03 18.23
N ASP A 282 -14.51 16.24 19.30
CA ASP A 282 -14.88 16.70 20.65
C ASP A 282 -13.91 17.76 21.20
N ARG A 283 -12.70 17.84 20.64
CA ARG A 283 -11.67 18.81 21.04
C ARG A 283 -11.59 20.05 20.15
N LEU A 284 -12.41 20.15 19.10
CA LEU A 284 -12.35 21.27 18.14
C LEU A 284 -12.42 22.65 18.80
N GLU A 285 -13.27 22.80 19.82
CA GLU A 285 -13.44 24.07 20.53
C GLU A 285 -12.22 24.44 21.38
N LYS A 286 -11.44 23.44 21.81
CA LYS A 286 -10.22 23.61 22.62
C LYS A 286 -8.97 23.89 21.78
N ILE A 287 -9.06 23.81 20.45
CA ILE A 287 -7.95 24.15 19.55
C ILE A 287 -7.75 25.67 19.55
N ASP A 288 -6.54 26.10 19.92
CA ASP A 288 -6.07 27.49 19.87
C ASP A 288 -4.89 27.67 18.90
N GLY A 289 -4.36 28.89 18.81
CA GLY A 289 -3.30 29.24 17.85
C GLY A 289 -1.99 28.46 18.02
N ARG A 290 -1.75 27.94 19.22
CA ARG A 290 -0.51 27.26 19.63
C ARG A 290 -0.69 25.75 19.77
N THR A 291 -1.90 25.25 19.56
CA THR A 291 -2.18 23.81 19.60
C THR A 291 -1.50 23.11 18.44
N VAL A 292 -0.59 22.19 18.74
CA VAL A 292 0.10 21.40 17.73
C VAL A 292 -0.88 20.41 17.09
N VAL A 293 -0.94 20.43 15.77
CA VAL A 293 -1.69 19.48 14.95
C VAL A 293 -0.76 18.80 13.98
N ARG A 294 -1.04 17.54 13.66
CA ARG A 294 -0.26 16.78 12.68
C ARG A 294 -1.13 16.16 11.62
N ARG A 295 -0.56 15.94 10.43
CA ARG A 295 -1.21 15.17 9.38
C ARG A 295 -1.52 13.78 9.91
N ARG A 296 -2.74 13.33 9.66
CA ARG A 296 -3.14 11.97 10.00
C ARG A 296 -2.23 10.98 9.26
N PRO A 297 -1.61 10.01 9.96
CA PRO A 297 -0.70 9.06 9.33
C PRO A 297 -1.40 8.27 8.23
N GLY A 298 -0.69 8.05 7.12
CA GLY A 298 -1.22 7.32 5.98
C GLY A 298 -2.09 8.14 5.03
N ILE A 299 -2.37 9.41 5.33
CA ILE A 299 -2.96 10.36 4.37
C ILE A 299 -1.86 10.99 3.53
N GLN A 300 -2.01 10.85 2.20
CA GLN A 300 -1.30 11.65 1.22
C GLN A 300 -2.23 12.77 0.72
N CYS A 301 -1.64 13.84 0.21
CA CYS A 301 -2.38 14.93 -0.40
C CYS A 301 -1.71 15.41 -1.68
N SER A 302 -2.52 15.93 -2.60
CA SER A 302 -2.08 16.63 -3.79
C SER A 302 -2.56 18.07 -3.77
N LEU A 303 -1.80 18.93 -4.43
CA LEU A 303 -2.20 20.30 -4.70
C LEU A 303 -2.55 20.43 -6.17
N SER A 304 -3.68 21.05 -6.46
CA SER A 304 -4.05 21.47 -7.79
C SER A 304 -4.34 22.98 -7.79
N ARG A 305 -4.13 23.62 -8.93
CA ARG A 305 -4.41 25.05 -9.13
C ARG A 305 -5.17 25.24 -10.42
N ASN A 306 -6.21 26.05 -10.36
CA ASN A 306 -6.74 26.73 -11.53
C ASN A 306 -6.54 28.24 -11.33
N GLY A 307 -6.73 29.04 -12.38
CA GLY A 307 -6.43 30.49 -12.33
C GLY A 307 -7.10 31.27 -11.20
N GLN A 308 -8.14 30.73 -10.55
CA GLN A 308 -8.91 31.39 -9.49
C GLN A 308 -8.80 30.72 -8.12
N THR A 309 -8.63 29.39 -8.07
CA THR A 309 -8.58 28.60 -6.84
C THR A 309 -7.37 27.68 -6.78
N SER A 310 -6.91 27.42 -5.56
CA SER A 310 -5.98 26.35 -5.21
C SER A 310 -6.72 25.33 -4.36
N ALA A 311 -6.50 24.06 -4.64
CA ALA A 311 -7.17 22.95 -3.98
C ALA A 311 -6.15 22.01 -3.33
N LEU A 312 -6.46 21.58 -2.10
CA LEU A 312 -5.78 20.50 -1.40
C LEU A 312 -6.70 19.28 -1.44
N GLU A 313 -6.31 18.28 -2.22
CA GLU A 313 -7.07 17.04 -2.40
C GLU A 313 -6.45 15.92 -1.54
N PHE A 314 -7.29 15.18 -0.83
CA PHE A 314 -6.88 14.07 0.03
C PHE A 314 -8.04 13.09 0.23
N SER A 315 -7.77 11.78 0.17
CA SER A 315 -8.80 10.75 0.24
C SER A 315 -9.96 11.05 -0.73
N ASP A 316 -11.20 11.18 -0.25
CA ASP A 316 -12.39 11.51 -1.04
C ASP A 316 -12.79 13.00 -0.96
N ARG A 317 -11.91 13.88 -0.48
CA ARG A 317 -12.21 15.30 -0.18
C ARG A 317 -11.29 16.26 -0.90
N SER A 318 -11.82 17.48 -1.09
CA SER A 318 -11.04 18.66 -1.48
C SER A 318 -11.29 19.82 -0.52
N LEU A 319 -10.22 20.56 -0.23
CA LEU A 319 -10.28 21.87 0.39
C LEU A 319 -9.84 22.92 -0.65
N ASP A 320 -10.80 23.68 -1.15
CA ASP A 320 -10.56 24.75 -2.12
C ASP A 320 -10.46 26.11 -1.42
N LEU A 321 -9.41 26.86 -1.73
CA LEU A 321 -9.21 28.25 -1.31
C LEU A 321 -8.92 29.13 -2.52
N PRO A 322 -9.17 30.46 -2.46
CA PRO A 322 -8.72 31.38 -3.50
C PRO A 322 -7.21 31.29 -3.74
N SER A 323 -6.75 31.51 -4.98
CA SER A 323 -5.32 31.44 -5.33
C SER A 323 -4.42 32.41 -4.55
N SER A 324 -4.98 33.47 -3.96
CA SER A 324 -4.27 34.36 -3.04
C SER A 324 -3.85 33.70 -1.72
N LEU A 325 -4.44 32.55 -1.38
CA LEU A 325 -4.13 31.73 -0.20
C LEU A 325 -3.37 30.44 -0.55
N ALA A 326 -2.82 30.34 -1.76
CA ALA A 326 -2.16 29.13 -2.23
C ALA A 326 -0.97 28.73 -1.33
N SER A 327 -0.22 29.71 -0.81
CA SER A 327 0.89 29.46 0.12
C SER A 327 0.46 28.81 1.43
N THR A 328 -0.77 29.06 1.88
CA THR A 328 -1.34 28.38 3.05
C THR A 328 -1.56 26.90 2.76
N LEU A 329 -2.10 26.53 1.60
CA LEU A 329 -2.29 25.13 1.23
C LEU A 329 -0.95 24.41 0.97
N GLU A 330 0.00 25.09 0.33
CA GLU A 330 1.37 24.58 0.17
C GLU A 330 2.01 24.27 1.51
N PHE A 331 1.88 25.17 2.47
CA PHE A 331 2.39 24.95 3.82
C PHE A 331 1.78 23.69 4.45
N VAL A 332 0.46 23.54 4.40
CA VAL A 332 -0.26 22.37 4.94
C VAL A 332 0.14 21.07 4.22
N ALA A 333 0.37 21.13 2.91
CA ALA A 333 0.76 19.98 2.09
C ALA A 333 2.22 19.54 2.31
N VAL A 334 3.10 20.43 2.75
CA VAL A 334 4.51 20.12 3.00
C VAL A 334 4.76 19.75 4.46
N HIS A 335 4.14 20.45 5.41
CA HIS A 335 4.41 20.26 6.84
C HIS A 335 3.58 19.11 7.41
N ARG A 336 4.26 18.20 8.13
CA ARG A 336 3.63 17.05 8.78
C ARG A 336 3.07 17.38 10.17
N SER A 337 3.63 18.37 10.86
CA SER A 337 3.15 18.89 12.14
C SER A 337 3.37 20.41 12.18
N PHE A 338 2.40 21.16 12.72
CA PHE A 338 2.41 22.62 12.82
C PHE A 338 1.32 23.12 13.80
N CYS A 339 1.39 24.38 14.22
CA CYS A 339 0.31 25.06 14.93
C CYS A 339 -0.47 25.98 13.98
N PRO A 340 -1.75 26.31 14.26
CA PRO A 340 -2.51 27.24 13.44
C PRO A 340 -1.82 28.58 13.22
N ASP A 341 -1.09 29.10 14.21
CA ASP A 341 -0.37 30.38 14.10
C ASP A 341 0.75 30.35 13.05
N ASP A 342 1.32 29.18 12.76
CA ASP A 342 2.40 28.99 11.79
C ASP A 342 1.92 29.14 10.33
N LEU A 343 0.60 29.08 10.10
CA LEU A 343 0.04 29.18 8.75
C LEU A 343 0.45 30.50 8.08
N PRO A 344 1.09 30.45 6.89
CA PRO A 344 1.52 31.65 6.20
C PRO A 344 0.34 32.35 5.50
N GLY A 345 0.61 33.57 5.03
CA GLY A 345 -0.35 34.38 4.27
C GLY A 345 -1.10 35.39 5.13
N ARG A 346 -2.12 36.02 4.53
CA ARG A 346 -2.87 37.15 5.13
C ARG A 346 -4.10 36.70 5.94
N LEU A 347 -4.14 35.45 6.40
CA LEU A 347 -5.24 34.95 7.21
C LEU A 347 -5.17 35.55 8.63
N SER A 348 -6.29 36.08 9.11
CA SER A 348 -6.43 36.46 10.52
C SER A 348 -6.32 35.22 11.43
N GLY A 349 -5.97 35.41 12.71
CA GLY A 349 -5.89 34.30 13.68
C GLY A 349 -7.19 33.47 13.73
N HIS A 350 -8.35 34.13 13.68
CA HIS A 350 -9.64 33.44 13.62
C HIS A 350 -9.81 32.60 12.33
N ALA A 351 -9.38 33.12 11.19
CA ALA A 351 -9.46 32.39 9.92
C ALA A 351 -8.50 31.19 9.88
N LYS A 352 -7.29 31.32 10.44
CA LYS A 352 -6.34 30.22 10.64
C LYS A 352 -6.96 29.09 11.48
N LEU A 353 -7.57 29.44 12.62
CA LEU A 353 -8.27 28.47 13.48
C LEU A 353 -9.44 27.78 12.77
N LYS A 354 -10.26 28.55 12.04
CA LYS A 354 -11.38 27.99 11.27
C LYS A 354 -10.90 26.98 10.23
N LEU A 355 -9.79 27.27 9.55
CA LEU A 355 -9.17 26.37 8.59
C LEU A 355 -8.66 25.08 9.23
N VAL A 356 -7.89 25.17 10.32
CA VAL A 356 -7.37 23.98 11.02
C VAL A 356 -8.49 23.12 11.59
N ARG A 357 -9.52 23.73 12.20
CA ARG A 357 -10.70 23.02 12.70
C ARG A 357 -11.47 22.31 11.58
N ARG A 358 -11.55 22.90 10.39
CA ARG A 358 -12.12 22.23 9.21
C ARG A 358 -11.29 21.00 8.82
N LEU A 359 -9.97 21.13 8.72
CA LEU A 359 -9.07 20.02 8.38
C LEU A 359 -9.08 18.89 9.43
N LEU A 360 -9.26 19.19 10.71
CA LEU A 360 -9.49 18.21 11.77
C LEU A 360 -10.82 17.45 11.58
N ARG A 361 -11.91 18.18 11.29
CA ARG A 361 -13.24 17.59 11.03
C ARG A 361 -13.27 16.71 9.79
N ASP A 362 -12.59 17.18 8.73
CA ASP A 362 -12.43 16.46 7.47
C ASP A 362 -11.49 15.25 7.61
N GLY A 363 -10.78 15.14 8.73
CA GLY A 363 -9.94 13.99 9.06
C GLY A 363 -8.52 14.08 8.50
N PHE A 364 -8.16 15.17 7.83
CA PHE A 364 -6.82 15.43 7.31
C PHE A 364 -5.78 15.59 8.43
N LEU A 365 -6.16 16.32 9.48
CA LEU A 365 -5.33 16.54 10.67
C LEU A 365 -5.85 15.74 11.87
N VAL A 366 -4.97 15.56 12.84
CA VAL A 366 -5.27 15.14 14.21
C VAL A 366 -4.55 16.07 15.19
N PRO A 367 -5.08 16.27 16.41
CA PRO A 367 -4.30 16.88 17.48
C PRO A 367 -3.04 16.05 17.71
N ASP A 368 -1.91 16.73 17.92
CA ASP A 368 -0.67 16.06 18.29
C ASP A 368 -0.70 15.82 19.80
N ASP A 369 -1.47 14.81 20.21
CA ASP A 369 -1.44 14.32 21.57
C ASP A 369 -0.23 13.40 21.69
N ASP A 370 0.75 13.80 22.49
CA ASP A 370 2.00 13.08 22.79
C ASP A 370 1.79 11.71 23.51
N LYS A 371 0.59 11.12 23.38
CA LYS A 371 0.24 9.79 23.87
C LYS A 371 -0.29 8.95 22.72
N GLY A 372 0.63 8.33 21.98
CA GLY A 372 0.29 7.23 21.10
C GLY A 372 -0.39 6.07 21.86
N PRO A 373 -1.07 5.16 21.17
CA PRO A 373 -1.65 3.97 21.78
C PRO A 373 -0.52 3.02 22.20
N GLY A 374 -0.03 3.19 23.42
CA GLY A 374 1.06 2.37 23.97
C GLY A 374 1.62 2.84 25.31
N GLY A 375 0.90 3.70 26.03
CA GLY A 375 1.28 4.18 27.36
C GLY A 375 0.30 3.74 28.44
N SER A 376 0.28 2.43 28.71
CA SER A 376 -0.15 1.81 29.97
C SER A 376 0.20 0.34 29.92
#